data_AF-A0A6L5X4W7-F1
#
_entry.id   AF-A0A6L5X4W7-F1
#
_cell.length_a   1.000
_cell.length_b   1.000
_cell.length_c   1.000
_cell.angle_alpha   90.00
_cell.angle_beta   90.00
_cell.angle_gamma   90.00
#
_symmetry.space_group_name_H-M   'P 1'
#
loop_
_entity.id
_entity.type
_entity.pdbx_description
1 polymer ?
#
loop_
_entity_poly.entity_id
_entity_poly.type
_entity_poly.pdbx_seq_one_letter_code
_entity_poly.pdbx_strand_id
1 'polypeptide(L)'
;MMKKPCPHPFKRKQNIQYTIYVYSFFFILILLRHFDMQIISDDRVNIANHAEWTFRQIFEWRYTFNGRIFTDMAAEFFYFYVPFWLWKVVDSLVYVGIARLLVFYFSEEKLWQTITVCSLILLFPRDYLSSAGYIATTTNYIYTFFAVLIAVLPIVLALKEYPVFSDKKKVVGISILALFGLLYATNHDQYAMVLMGGVFPDALLSVI
;
A
#
# COMPACT_ATOMS: atom_id res chain seq x y z
N MET A 1 3.19 41.50 9.63
CA MET A 1 2.36 41.22 8.43
C MET A 1 1.83 39.80 8.59
N MET A 2 0.58 39.63 9.06
CA MET A 2 -0.02 38.30 9.20
C MET A 2 -0.27 37.74 7.80
N LYS A 3 0.32 36.57 7.47
CA LYS A 3 -0.10 35.80 6.29
C LYS A 3 -1.59 35.55 6.43
N LYS A 4 -2.38 36.05 5.48
CA LYS A 4 -3.79 35.66 5.36
C LYS A 4 -3.85 34.12 5.27
N PRO A 5 -4.66 33.43 6.09
CA PRO A 5 -4.87 32.01 5.88
C PRO A 5 -5.40 31.80 4.46
N CYS A 6 -4.83 30.83 3.75
CA CYS A 6 -5.26 30.47 2.41
C CYS A 6 -6.74 30.05 2.48
N PRO A 7 -7.65 30.68 1.73
CA PRO A 7 -9.06 30.39 1.86
C PRO A 7 -9.40 29.16 1.03
N HIS A 8 -9.36 27.97 1.60
CA HIS A 8 -10.17 26.86 1.10
C HIS A 8 -10.85 26.11 2.24
N PRO A 9 -12.10 26.46 2.57
CA PRO A 9 -12.91 25.63 3.45
C PRO A 9 -13.14 24.29 2.76
N PHE A 10 -12.82 23.21 3.45
CA PHE A 10 -13.12 21.83 3.06
C PHE A 10 -14.64 21.66 2.90
N LYS A 11 -15.15 22.00 1.72
CA LYS A 11 -16.47 21.61 1.20
C LYS A 11 -16.27 20.94 -0.16
N ARG A 12 -15.59 19.80 -0.17
CA ARG A 12 -15.53 18.93 -1.35
C ARG A 12 -16.85 18.18 -1.47
N LYS A 13 -17.81 18.76 -2.19
CA LYS A 13 -19.06 18.08 -2.55
C LYS A 13 -18.82 17.21 -3.79
N GLN A 14 -18.00 16.17 -3.64
CA GLN A 14 -17.89 15.13 -4.66
C GLN A 14 -19.14 14.26 -4.61
N ASN A 15 -19.62 13.82 -5.78
CA ASN A 15 -20.72 12.89 -5.83
C ASN A 15 -20.22 11.48 -5.48
N ILE A 16 -20.22 11.19 -4.17
CA ILE A 16 -19.65 10.01 -3.54
C ILE A 16 -20.11 8.69 -4.18
N GLN A 17 -21.34 8.67 -4.71
CA GLN A 17 -21.92 7.52 -5.38
C GLN A 17 -21.15 7.11 -6.65
N TYR A 18 -20.85 8.07 -7.53
CA TYR A 18 -20.11 7.78 -8.76
C TYR A 18 -18.67 7.35 -8.47
N THR A 19 -18.06 7.93 -7.43
CA THR A 19 -16.71 7.53 -7.00
C THR A 19 -16.68 6.09 -6.50
N ILE A 20 -17.69 5.67 -5.73
CA ILE A 20 -17.84 4.26 -5.32
C ILE A 20 -17.97 3.37 -6.56
N TYR A 21 -18.82 3.73 -7.53
CA TYR A 21 -18.97 2.94 -8.75
C TYR A 21 -17.67 2.79 -9.54
N VAL A 22 -16.87 3.86 -9.67
CA VAL A 22 -15.57 3.77 -10.35
C VAL A 22 -14.63 2.83 -9.61
N TYR A 23 -14.51 2.93 -8.27
CA TYR A 23 -13.64 2.02 -7.52
C TYR A 23 -14.14 0.57 -7.53
N SER A 24 -15.45 0.34 -7.46
CA SER A 24 -16.03 -1.00 -7.59
C SER A 24 -15.78 -1.60 -8.97
N PHE A 25 -15.94 -0.81 -10.04
CA PHE A 25 -15.64 -1.25 -11.39
C PHE A 25 -14.16 -1.54 -11.57
N PHE A 26 -13.29 -0.66 -11.09
CA PHE A 26 -11.83 -0.85 -11.09
C PHE A 26 -11.43 -2.11 -10.33
N PHE A 27 -12.01 -2.36 -9.14
CA PHE A 27 -11.79 -3.58 -8.36
C PHE A 27 -12.14 -4.83 -9.18
N ILE A 28 -13.30 -4.85 -9.84
CA ILE A 28 -13.74 -5.98 -10.67
C ILE A 28 -12.74 -6.20 -11.81
N LEU A 29 -12.28 -5.14 -12.48
CA LEU A 29 -11.29 -5.27 -13.55
C LEU A 29 -9.97 -5.85 -13.07
N ILE A 30 -9.45 -5.40 -11.92
CA ILE A 30 -8.23 -5.97 -11.33
C ILE A 30 -8.44 -7.43 -10.94
N LEU A 31 -9.58 -7.76 -10.30
CA LEU A 31 -9.89 -9.13 -9.91
C LEU A 31 -10.00 -10.06 -11.12
N LEU A 32 -10.61 -9.61 -12.22
CA LEU A 32 -10.65 -10.35 -13.47
C LEU A 32 -9.24 -10.55 -14.04
N ARG A 33 -8.39 -9.53 -13.99
CA ARG A 33 -6.97 -9.69 -14.35
C ARG A 33 -6.26 -10.65 -13.42
N HIS A 34 -6.63 -10.81 -12.16
CA HIS A 34 -6.00 -11.76 -11.25
C HIS A 34 -6.48 -13.20 -11.42
N PHE A 35 -7.52 -13.44 -12.21
CA PHE A 35 -8.16 -14.75 -12.27
C PHE A 35 -7.23 -15.86 -12.79
N ASP A 36 -6.42 -15.56 -13.80
CA ASP A 36 -5.42 -16.43 -14.43
C ASP A 36 -4.07 -16.51 -13.68
N MET A 37 -3.86 -15.75 -12.59
CA MET A 37 -2.66 -15.91 -11.76
C MET A 37 -2.59 -17.34 -11.23
N GLN A 38 -1.37 -17.89 -11.16
CA GLN A 38 -1.10 -19.24 -10.68
C GLN A 38 0.06 -19.22 -9.68
N ILE A 39 0.17 -20.27 -8.87
CA ILE A 39 1.34 -20.50 -8.01
C ILE A 39 2.50 -21.01 -8.87
N ILE A 40 3.49 -20.16 -9.08
CA ILE A 40 4.64 -20.37 -9.97
C ILE A 40 5.93 -19.86 -9.31
N SER A 41 7.09 -20.20 -9.89
CA SER A 41 8.39 -19.68 -9.47
C SER A 41 8.63 -19.79 -7.95
N ASP A 42 9.09 -18.73 -7.28
CA ASP A 42 9.45 -18.77 -5.86
C ASP A 42 8.22 -19.00 -4.96
N ASP A 43 7.01 -18.64 -5.39
CA ASP A 43 5.78 -19.02 -4.64
C ASP A 43 5.74 -20.54 -4.45
N ARG A 44 6.00 -21.30 -5.54
CA ARG A 44 5.99 -22.76 -5.51
C ARG A 44 7.15 -23.33 -4.69
N VAL A 45 8.34 -22.74 -4.83
CA VAL A 45 9.55 -23.20 -4.12
C VAL A 45 9.41 -22.97 -2.62
N ASN A 46 8.95 -21.80 -2.19
CA ASN A 46 8.75 -21.49 -0.78
C ASN A 46 7.68 -22.38 -0.16
N ILE A 47 6.55 -22.61 -0.86
CA ILE A 47 5.51 -23.55 -0.40
C ILE A 47 6.10 -24.95 -0.18
N ALA A 48 6.90 -25.45 -1.12
CA ALA A 48 7.50 -26.79 -1.01
C ALA A 48 8.54 -26.88 0.13
N ASN A 49 9.39 -25.86 0.28
CA ASN A 49 10.47 -25.86 1.26
C ASN A 49 9.98 -25.64 2.70
N HIS A 50 8.90 -24.89 2.89
CA HIS A 50 8.39 -24.52 4.22
C HIS A 50 7.09 -25.24 4.61
N ALA A 51 6.63 -26.22 3.82
CA ALA A 51 5.37 -26.94 4.07
C ALA A 51 5.29 -27.54 5.49
N GLU A 52 6.41 -28.07 5.99
CA GLU A 52 6.51 -28.74 7.29
C GLU A 52 7.01 -27.81 8.40
N TRP A 53 7.29 -26.54 8.09
CA TRP A 53 7.81 -25.58 9.05
C TRP A 53 6.68 -24.84 9.74
N THR A 54 6.82 -24.63 11.04
CA THR A 54 5.92 -23.75 11.78
C THR A 54 6.18 -22.29 11.40
N PHE A 55 5.16 -21.43 11.52
CA PHE A 55 5.30 -19.99 11.28
C PHE A 55 6.45 -19.35 12.07
N ARG A 56 6.69 -19.83 13.29
CA ARG A 56 7.81 -19.39 14.14
C ARG A 56 9.17 -19.78 13.54
N GLN A 57 9.32 -21.01 13.05
CA GLN A 57 10.57 -21.45 12.42
C GLN A 57 10.86 -20.65 11.15
N ILE A 58 9.84 -20.37 10.33
CA ILE A 58 9.98 -19.53 9.15
C ILE A 58 10.41 -18.12 9.55
N PHE A 59 9.80 -17.54 10.59
CA PHE A 59 10.18 -16.24 11.12
C PHE A 59 11.65 -16.19 11.58
N GLU A 60 12.07 -17.14 12.41
CA GLU A 60 13.46 -17.21 12.92
C GLU A 60 14.48 -17.39 11.79
N TRP A 61 14.14 -18.19 10.78
CA TRP A 61 14.96 -18.37 9.59
C TRP A 61 15.06 -17.09 8.76
N ARG A 62 13.95 -16.43 8.43
CA ARG A 62 13.94 -15.16 7.67
C ARG A 62 14.70 -14.06 8.40
N TYR A 63 14.53 -13.98 9.72
CA TYR A 63 15.27 -13.04 10.58
C TYR A 63 16.78 -13.21 10.42
N THR A 64 17.26 -14.45 10.37
CA THR A 64 18.69 -14.76 10.28
C THR A 64 19.24 -14.69 8.86
N PHE A 65 18.42 -15.02 7.86
CA PHE A 65 18.87 -15.16 6.46
C PHE A 65 18.99 -13.82 5.72
N ASN A 66 17.94 -12.99 5.76
CA ASN A 66 17.91 -11.72 5.01
C ASN A 66 17.31 -10.54 5.79
N GLY A 67 16.68 -10.78 6.96
CA GLY A 67 16.06 -9.73 7.76
C GLY A 67 14.77 -9.13 7.19
N ARG A 68 14.28 -9.59 6.03
CA ARG A 68 13.07 -9.10 5.34
C ARG A 68 11.78 -9.71 5.93
N ILE A 69 11.61 -9.52 7.23
CA ILE A 69 10.53 -10.09 8.02
C ILE A 69 9.14 -9.65 7.51
N PHE A 70 8.90 -8.37 7.25
CA PHE A 70 7.55 -7.89 6.95
C PHE A 70 7.06 -8.30 5.57
N THR A 71 7.92 -8.25 4.55
CA THR A 71 7.53 -8.62 3.18
C THR A 71 7.49 -10.14 3.01
N ASP A 72 8.53 -10.84 3.45
CA ASP A 72 8.61 -12.30 3.28
C ASP A 72 7.60 -13.00 4.18
N MET A 73 7.45 -12.62 5.45
CA MET A 73 6.44 -13.25 6.30
C MET A 73 5.01 -12.93 5.86
N ALA A 74 4.78 -11.81 5.18
CA ALA A 74 3.48 -11.56 4.55
C ALA A 74 3.22 -12.56 3.41
N ALA A 75 4.23 -12.87 2.58
CA ALA A 75 4.10 -13.89 1.55
C ALA A 75 3.84 -15.28 2.16
N GLU A 76 4.62 -15.66 3.19
CA GLU A 76 4.46 -16.93 3.92
C GLU A 76 3.07 -17.04 4.56
N PHE A 77 2.53 -15.94 5.09
CA PHE A 77 1.16 -15.90 5.57
C PHE A 77 0.15 -16.24 4.46
N PHE A 78 0.30 -15.65 3.26
CA PHE A 78 -0.60 -15.94 2.14
C PHE A 78 -0.41 -17.35 1.56
N TYR A 79 0.79 -17.91 1.61
CA TYR A 79 1.04 -19.28 1.15
C TYR A 79 0.27 -20.32 1.97
N PHE A 80 0.25 -20.18 3.29
CA PHE A 80 -0.18 -21.27 4.18
C PHE A 80 -1.51 -21.01 4.88
N TYR A 81 -1.93 -19.75 5.04
CA TYR A 81 -3.08 -19.40 5.87
C TYR A 81 -4.23 -18.74 5.09
N VAL A 82 -4.01 -18.41 3.81
CA VAL A 82 -5.03 -17.76 2.97
C VAL A 82 -5.24 -18.57 1.70
N PRO A 83 -6.46 -19.04 1.42
CA PRO A 83 -6.75 -19.65 0.14
C PRO A 83 -6.37 -18.73 -1.02
N PHE A 84 -5.76 -19.28 -2.06
CA PHE A 84 -5.20 -18.47 -3.15
C PHE A 84 -6.23 -17.54 -3.82
N TRP A 85 -7.48 -17.97 -3.96
CA TRP A 85 -8.55 -17.13 -4.49
C TRP A 85 -8.85 -15.92 -3.59
N LEU A 86 -8.75 -16.09 -2.27
CA LEU A 86 -8.97 -15.02 -1.30
C LEU A 86 -7.80 -14.05 -1.30
N TRP A 87 -6.56 -14.55 -1.45
CA TRP A 87 -5.40 -13.69 -1.66
C TRP A 87 -5.59 -12.80 -2.90
N LYS A 88 -6.09 -13.30 -4.03
CA LYS A 88 -6.38 -12.48 -5.23
C LYS A 88 -7.36 -11.35 -4.94
N VAL A 89 -8.36 -11.59 -4.08
CA VAL A 89 -9.31 -10.56 -3.63
C VAL A 89 -8.60 -9.51 -2.79
N VAL A 90 -7.78 -9.93 -1.82
CA VAL A 90 -6.98 -9.02 -0.98
C VAL A 90 -6.02 -8.19 -1.83
N ASP A 91 -5.27 -8.82 -2.72
CA ASP A 91 -4.32 -8.16 -3.62
C ASP A 91 -5.04 -7.13 -4.51
N SER A 92 -6.23 -7.47 -5.03
CA SER A 92 -7.06 -6.53 -5.78
C SER A 92 -7.51 -5.31 -4.96
N LEU A 93 -7.83 -5.50 -3.67
CA LEU A 93 -8.17 -4.41 -2.76
C LEU A 93 -6.98 -3.50 -2.47
N VAL A 94 -5.75 -4.03 -2.46
CA VAL A 94 -4.54 -3.22 -2.32
C VAL A 94 -4.41 -2.22 -3.48
N TYR A 95 -4.67 -2.64 -4.73
CA TYR A 95 -4.70 -1.72 -5.87
C TYR A 95 -5.77 -0.62 -5.73
N VAL A 96 -6.96 -0.95 -5.21
CA VAL A 96 -8.01 0.04 -4.92
C VAL A 96 -7.52 1.03 -3.85
N GLY A 97 -6.86 0.54 -2.80
CA GLY A 97 -6.25 1.36 -1.76
C GLY A 97 -5.20 2.32 -2.33
N ILE A 98 -4.30 1.81 -3.17
CA ILE A 98 -3.30 2.62 -3.88
C ILE A 98 -3.98 3.71 -4.70
N ALA A 99 -4.96 3.35 -5.54
CA ALA A 99 -5.68 4.32 -6.37
C ALA A 99 -6.34 5.40 -5.52
N ARG A 100 -7.01 5.01 -4.42
CA ARG A 100 -7.67 5.92 -3.49
C ARG A 100 -6.70 6.90 -2.84
N LEU A 101 -5.53 6.42 -2.40
CA LEU A 101 -4.50 7.24 -1.77
C LEU A 101 -3.84 8.17 -2.78
N LEU A 102 -3.53 7.71 -3.99
CA LEU A 102 -2.96 8.56 -5.05
C LEU A 102 -3.92 9.69 -5.46
N VAL A 103 -5.20 9.36 -5.66
CA VAL A 103 -6.25 10.37 -5.92
C VAL A 103 -6.38 11.33 -4.74
N PHE A 104 -6.37 10.82 -3.50
CA PHE A 104 -6.41 11.66 -2.31
C PHE A 104 -5.21 12.60 -2.23
N TYR A 105 -3.99 12.15 -2.53
CA TYR A 105 -2.77 12.93 -2.38
C TYR A 105 -2.62 13.98 -3.46
N PHE A 106 -2.71 13.56 -4.73
CA PHE A 106 -2.25 14.36 -5.86
C PHE A 106 -3.37 15.02 -6.67
N SER A 107 -4.63 14.88 -6.24
CA SER A 107 -5.75 15.40 -7.01
C SER A 107 -6.77 16.20 -6.19
N GLU A 108 -7.68 16.83 -6.91
CA GLU A 108 -8.86 17.49 -6.33
C GLU A 108 -10.00 16.50 -6.07
N GLU A 109 -9.73 15.20 -6.27
CA GLU A 109 -10.70 14.13 -6.18
C GLU A 109 -11.89 14.38 -7.12
N LYS A 110 -11.63 14.88 -8.33
CA LYS A 110 -12.65 14.93 -9.39
C LYS A 110 -12.84 13.53 -9.98
N LEU A 111 -14.06 13.20 -10.41
CA LEU A 111 -14.37 11.87 -10.96
C LEU A 111 -13.42 11.45 -12.10
N TRP A 112 -13.12 12.37 -13.02
CA TRP A 112 -12.20 12.10 -14.12
C TRP A 112 -10.78 11.81 -13.64
N GLN A 113 -10.31 12.45 -12.55
CA GLN A 113 -9.00 12.19 -11.96
C GLN A 113 -8.94 10.78 -11.36
N THR A 114 -10.03 10.34 -10.71
CA THR A 114 -10.18 8.96 -10.24
C THR A 114 -10.08 7.98 -11.40
N ILE A 115 -10.82 8.22 -12.48
CA ILE A 115 -10.80 7.37 -13.68
C ILE A 115 -9.39 7.33 -14.27
N THR A 116 -8.70 8.47 -14.37
CA THR A 116 -7.32 8.55 -14.88
C THR A 116 -6.36 7.72 -14.04
N VAL A 117 -6.36 7.87 -12.72
CA VAL A 117 -5.47 7.10 -11.83
C VAL A 117 -5.76 5.61 -11.93
N CYS A 118 -7.03 5.19 -11.88
CA CYS A 118 -7.40 3.78 -12.06
C CYS A 118 -6.92 3.24 -13.42
N SER A 119 -7.08 4.02 -14.48
CA SER A 119 -6.65 3.63 -15.83
C SER A 119 -5.13 3.48 -15.93
N LEU A 120 -4.35 4.40 -15.34
CA LEU A 120 -2.89 4.31 -15.32
C LEU A 120 -2.40 3.05 -14.59
N ILE A 121 -3.07 2.67 -13.49
CA ILE A 121 -2.74 1.44 -12.77
C ILE A 121 -3.07 0.20 -13.62
N LEU A 122 -4.18 0.21 -14.38
CA LEU A 122 -4.50 -0.88 -15.31
C LEU A 122 -3.46 -1.02 -16.43
N LEU A 123 -2.81 0.06 -16.84
CA LEU A 123 -1.76 0.02 -17.87
C LEU A 123 -0.43 -0.56 -17.35
N PHE A 124 -0.27 -0.77 -16.04
CA PHE A 124 0.95 -1.35 -15.49
C PHE A 124 1.20 -2.77 -16.06
N PRO A 125 2.42 -3.07 -16.54
CA PRO A 125 2.74 -4.34 -17.16
C PRO A 125 2.77 -5.46 -16.11
N ARG A 126 1.79 -6.36 -16.19
CA ARG A 126 1.60 -7.43 -15.20
C ARG A 126 2.69 -8.49 -15.24
N ASP A 127 3.30 -8.73 -16.41
CA ASP A 127 4.30 -9.79 -16.57
C ASP A 127 5.54 -9.59 -15.68
N TYR A 128 5.78 -8.35 -15.25
CA TYR A 128 6.78 -8.03 -14.24
C TYR A 128 6.52 -8.76 -12.90
N LEU A 129 5.24 -8.93 -12.55
CA LEU A 129 4.79 -9.51 -11.29
C LEU A 129 4.86 -11.04 -11.25
N SER A 130 5.06 -11.72 -12.39
CA SER A 130 5.22 -13.18 -12.43
C SER A 130 6.65 -13.66 -12.25
N SER A 131 7.64 -12.77 -12.28
CA SER A 131 9.07 -13.13 -12.33
C SER A 131 9.50 -14.05 -11.18
N ALA A 132 9.22 -13.66 -9.93
CA ALA A 132 9.49 -14.46 -8.73
C ALA A 132 8.25 -15.26 -8.27
N GLY A 133 7.12 -15.18 -8.98
CA GLY A 133 5.83 -15.62 -8.47
C GLY A 133 5.01 -14.43 -7.98
N TYR A 134 3.69 -14.54 -8.10
CA TYR A 134 2.82 -13.39 -7.93
C TYR A 134 2.70 -12.95 -6.47
N ILE A 135 2.63 -13.88 -5.52
CA ILE A 135 2.55 -13.53 -4.09
C ILE A 135 3.87 -12.91 -3.67
N ALA A 136 5.00 -13.57 -3.96
CA ALA A 136 6.33 -13.08 -3.64
C ALA A 136 6.59 -11.68 -4.22
N THR A 137 6.19 -11.45 -5.48
CA THR A 137 6.45 -10.17 -6.15
C THR A 137 5.52 -9.06 -5.65
N THR A 138 4.22 -9.32 -5.46
CA THR A 138 3.31 -8.26 -4.99
C THR A 138 3.54 -7.87 -3.54
N THR A 139 3.89 -8.80 -2.64
CA THR A 139 4.24 -8.46 -1.26
C THR A 139 5.53 -7.65 -1.18
N ASN A 140 6.51 -7.90 -2.06
CA ASN A 140 7.77 -7.16 -2.06
C ASN A 140 7.68 -5.78 -2.72
N TYR A 141 6.85 -5.58 -3.75
CA TYR A 141 6.82 -4.32 -4.49
C TYR A 141 5.50 -3.56 -4.36
N ILE A 142 4.37 -4.20 -4.62
CA ILE A 142 3.06 -3.52 -4.64
C ILE A 142 2.62 -3.17 -3.22
N TYR A 143 2.74 -4.12 -2.29
CA TYR A 143 2.36 -3.91 -0.89
C TYR A 143 3.31 -2.95 -0.21
N THR A 144 4.60 -3.01 -0.55
CA THR A 144 5.61 -2.05 -0.10
C THR A 144 5.30 -0.64 -0.59
N PHE A 145 4.92 -0.46 -1.86
CA PHE A 145 4.46 0.82 -2.36
C PHE A 145 3.19 1.31 -1.65
N PHE A 146 2.22 0.43 -1.42
CA PHE A 146 1.02 0.75 -0.64
C PHE A 146 1.37 1.16 0.80
N ALA A 147 2.31 0.46 1.42
CA ALA A 147 2.80 0.75 2.76
C ALA A 147 3.50 2.11 2.85
N VAL A 148 4.29 2.48 1.83
CA VAL A 148 4.85 3.84 1.70
C VAL A 148 3.74 4.89 1.67
N LEU A 149 2.69 4.67 0.86
CA LEU A 149 1.56 5.59 0.80
C LEU A 149 0.91 5.72 2.19
N ILE A 150 0.64 4.61 2.88
CA ILE A 150 0.11 4.64 4.25
C ILE A 150 1.04 5.39 5.21
N ALA A 151 2.36 5.19 5.12
CA ALA A 151 3.35 5.83 5.97
C ALA A 151 3.32 7.37 5.85
N VAL A 152 3.10 7.91 4.64
CA VAL A 152 3.06 9.35 4.38
C VAL A 152 1.67 9.97 4.60
N LEU A 153 0.64 9.17 4.85
CA LEU A 153 -0.74 9.64 5.07
C LEU A 153 -0.86 10.74 6.15
N PRO A 154 -0.22 10.65 7.34
CA PRO A 154 -0.32 11.70 8.35
C PRO A 154 0.22 13.05 7.85
N ILE A 155 1.31 13.02 7.08
CA ILE A 155 1.93 14.22 6.51
C ILE A 155 0.96 14.89 5.54
N VAL A 156 0.36 14.12 4.63
CA VAL A 156 -0.60 14.67 3.67
C VAL A 156 -1.86 15.20 4.37
N LEU A 157 -2.34 14.53 5.41
CA LEU A 157 -3.47 15.01 6.20
C LEU A 157 -3.16 16.35 6.88
N ALA A 158 -1.93 16.52 7.39
CA ALA A 158 -1.49 17.77 8.01
C ALA A 158 -1.37 18.89 6.97
N LEU A 159 -0.74 18.62 5.81
CA LEU A 159 -0.60 19.57 4.71
C LEU A 159 -1.95 20.01 4.12
N LYS A 160 -2.96 19.13 4.14
CA LYS A 160 -4.34 19.44 3.70
C LYS A 160 -5.22 19.99 4.81
N GLU A 161 -4.66 20.29 5.98
CA GLU A 161 -5.36 20.82 7.16
C GLU A 161 -6.61 19.99 7.54
N TYR A 162 -6.53 18.67 7.38
CA TYR A 162 -7.66 17.79 7.64
C TYR A 162 -7.99 17.78 9.14
N PRO A 163 -9.26 17.91 9.56
CA PRO A 163 -9.64 18.07 10.97
C PRO A 163 -9.53 16.78 11.80
N VAL A 164 -8.70 15.83 11.36
CA VAL A 164 -8.50 14.55 12.04
C VAL A 164 -7.64 14.69 13.30
N PHE A 165 -6.77 15.71 13.34
CA PHE A 165 -5.84 15.94 14.45
C PHE A 165 -6.49 16.49 15.72
N SER A 166 -7.75 16.92 15.66
CA SER A 166 -8.52 17.30 16.86
C SER A 166 -9.12 16.09 17.60
N ASP A 167 -9.11 14.90 17.00
CA ASP A 167 -9.64 13.68 17.61
C ASP A 167 -8.51 12.70 17.94
N LYS A 168 -8.22 12.58 19.24
CA LYS A 168 -7.12 11.74 19.75
C LYS A 168 -7.23 10.28 19.28
N LYS A 169 -8.42 9.70 19.16
CA LYS A 169 -8.58 8.31 18.71
C LYS A 169 -8.17 8.15 17.24
N LYS A 170 -8.56 9.11 16.40
CA LYS A 170 -8.21 9.10 14.98
C LYS A 170 -6.71 9.32 14.78
N VAL A 171 -6.11 10.22 15.56
CA VAL A 171 -4.65 10.44 15.56
C VAL A 171 -3.92 9.14 15.89
N VAL A 172 -4.29 8.46 16.98
CA VAL A 172 -3.66 7.18 17.36
C VAL A 172 -3.81 6.14 16.26
N GLY A 173 -5.00 5.99 15.67
CA GLY A 173 -5.22 5.05 14.58
C GLY A 173 -4.35 5.34 13.34
N ILE A 174 -4.26 6.61 12.94
CA ILE A 174 -3.42 7.05 11.82
C ILE A 174 -1.94 6.82 12.12
N SER A 175 -1.48 7.13 13.33
CA SER A 175 -0.09 6.90 13.73
C SER A 175 0.29 5.42 13.75
N ILE A 176 -0.60 4.54 14.21
CA ILE A 176 -0.38 3.09 14.17
C ILE A 176 -0.28 2.59 12.73
N LEU A 177 -1.20 3.01 11.86
CA LEU A 177 -1.17 2.65 10.44
C LEU A 177 0.10 3.14 9.76
N ALA A 178 0.49 4.39 10.02
CA ALA A 178 1.70 4.98 9.45
C ALA A 178 2.96 4.27 9.95
N LEU A 179 3.03 3.91 11.23
CA LEU A 179 4.13 3.13 11.79
C LEU A 179 4.22 1.74 11.15
N PHE A 180 3.08 1.06 10.98
CA PHE A 180 3.06 -0.23 10.29
C PHE A 180 3.52 -0.10 8.82
N GLY A 181 3.02 0.92 8.11
CA GLY A 181 3.46 1.22 6.75
C GLY A 181 4.95 1.51 6.66
N LEU A 182 5.49 2.27 7.63
CA LEU A 182 6.92 2.58 7.72
C LEU A 182 7.73 1.30 7.93
N LEU A 183 7.37 0.47 8.92
CA LEU A 183 8.07 -0.78 9.21
C LEU A 183 8.06 -1.75 8.03
N TYR A 184 6.91 -1.87 7.35
CA TYR A 184 6.80 -2.72 6.17
C TYR A 184 7.66 -2.19 5.02
N ALA A 185 7.62 -0.88 4.77
CA ALA A 185 8.33 -0.26 3.66
C ALA A 185 9.85 -0.19 3.86
N THR A 186 10.31 0.12 5.06
CA THR A 186 11.76 0.20 5.36
C THR A 186 12.42 -1.17 5.46
N ASN A 187 11.63 -2.23 5.56
CA ASN A 187 12.12 -3.59 5.49
C ASN A 187 12.43 -4.07 4.06
N HIS A 188 12.15 -3.23 3.06
CA HIS A 188 12.58 -3.41 1.68
C HIS A 188 13.62 -2.34 1.30
N ASP A 189 14.83 -2.77 0.92
CA ASP A 189 16.03 -1.92 0.79
C ASP A 189 15.82 -0.65 -0.05
N GLN A 190 15.13 -0.76 -1.18
CA GLN A 190 14.91 0.36 -2.11
C GLN A 190 13.95 1.43 -1.53
N TYR A 191 12.92 1.03 -0.81
CA TYR A 191 11.91 1.95 -0.28
C TYR A 191 12.34 2.59 1.04
N ALA A 192 13.20 1.90 1.81
CA ALA A 192 13.90 2.48 2.95
C ALA A 192 14.66 3.75 2.56
N MET A 193 15.38 3.71 1.43
CA MET A 193 16.12 4.86 0.91
C MET A 193 15.21 6.01 0.46
N VAL A 194 14.09 5.71 -0.20
CA VAL A 194 13.10 6.74 -0.61
C VAL A 194 12.46 7.41 0.59
N LEU A 195 12.12 6.66 1.63
CA LEU A 195 11.54 7.20 2.86
C LEU A 195 12.56 8.01 3.67
N MET A 196 13.81 7.53 3.78
CA MET A 196 14.90 8.31 4.41
C MET A 196 15.22 9.59 3.64
N GLY A 197 15.19 9.57 2.31
CA GLY A 197 15.46 10.73 1.47
C GLY A 197 14.28 11.70 1.29
N GLY A 198 13.04 11.25 1.46
CA GLY A 198 11.84 12.06 1.19
C GLY A 198 11.05 12.49 2.43
N VAL A 199 11.05 11.72 3.52
CA VAL A 199 10.26 12.01 4.73
C VAL A 199 11.08 12.72 5.81
N PHE A 200 12.36 12.35 5.95
CA PHE A 200 13.21 12.90 7.00
C PHE A 200 13.74 14.31 6.74
N PRO A 201 14.09 14.75 5.51
CA PRO A 201 14.64 16.09 5.31
C PRO A 201 13.62 17.20 5.62
N ASP A 202 12.36 17.04 5.22
CA ASP A 202 11.32 18.05 5.49
C ASP A 202 10.93 18.08 6.97
N ALA A 203 10.93 16.93 7.66
CA ALA A 203 10.75 16.88 9.10
C ALA A 203 11.92 17.54 9.86
N LEU A 204 13.17 17.33 9.40
CA LEU A 204 14.36 17.92 10.02
C LEU A 204 14.46 19.44 9.75
N LEU A 205 14.11 19.90 8.55
CA LEU A 205 14.09 21.31 8.16
C LEU A 205 12.94 22.11 8.78
N SER A 206 11.90 21.43 9.28
CA SER A 206 10.82 22.07 10.04
C SER A 206 11.13 22.24 11.54
N VAL A 207 12.26 21.69 12.01
CA VAL A 207 12.72 21.69 13.40
C VAL A 207 14.01 22.52 13.61
N ILE A 208 14.66 22.95 12.53
CA ILE A 208 15.82 23.87 12.52
C ILE A 208 15.38 25.23 12.00
#